data_AF-A0A7Y2YVE7-F1
#
_entry.id   AF-A0A7Y2YVE7-F1
#
_cell.length_a   1.000
_cell.length_b   1.000
_cell.length_c   1.000
_cell.angle_alpha   90.00
_cell.angle_beta   90.00
_cell.angle_gamma   90.00
#
_symmetry.space_group_name_H-M   'P 1'
#
loop_
_entity.id
_entity.type
_entity.pdbx_description
1 polymer ?
#
loop_
_entity_poly.entity_id
_entity_poly.type
_entity_poly.pdbx_seq_one_letter_code
_entity_poly.pdbx_strand_id
1 'polypeptide(L)' 'MPESVECPFCLGLDTEQFSAFGSALSVSQYYCRPCRTVFEWMKRKDDPRPSDNPEGAHS' A
#
# COMPACT_ATOMS: atom_id res chain seq x y z
N MET A 1 -1.65 -5.34 -2.14
CA MET A 1 -1.80 -4.23 -1.16
C MET A 1 -2.80 -4.63 -0.09
N PRO A 2 -2.54 -4.36 1.21
CA PRO A 2 -3.42 -4.77 2.29
C PRO A 2 -4.76 -4.01 2.25
N GLU A 3 -5.85 -4.70 2.60
CA GLU A 3 -7.21 -4.13 2.58
C GLU A 3 -7.44 -3.08 3.69
N SER A 4 -6.63 -3.09 4.75
CA SER A 4 -6.65 -2.10 5.81
C SER A 4 -5.25 -1.87 6.39
N VAL A 5 -4.91 -0.60 6.62
CA VAL A 5 -3.63 -0.19 7.21
C VAL A 5 -3.90 0.50 8.55
N GLU A 6 -3.23 0.08 9.61
CA GLU A 6 -3.36 0.71 10.92
C GLU A 6 -2.74 2.12 10.92
N CYS A 7 -3.51 3.10 11.41
CA CYS A 7 -3.03 4.46 11.60
C CYS A 7 -2.04 4.53 12.78
N PRO A 8 -0.81 5.02 12.59
CA PRO A 8 0.19 5.07 13.67
C PRO A 8 -0.13 6.11 14.76
N PHE A 9 -1.11 6.99 14.52
CA PHE A 9 -1.47 8.07 15.44
C PHE A 9 -2.60 7.71 16.39
N CYS A 10 -3.64 7.02 15.88
CA CYS A 10 -4.82 6.68 16.67
C CYS A 10 -5.11 5.18 16.72
N LEU A 11 -4.26 4.35 16.11
CA LEU A 11 -4.39 2.89 16.01
C LEU A 11 -5.70 2.43 15.37
N GLY A 12 -6.34 3.31 14.59
CA GLY A 12 -7.56 3.01 13.86
C GLY A 12 -7.28 2.25 12.57
N LEU A 13 -8.16 1.30 12.23
CA LEU A 13 -8.11 0.56 10.96
C LEU A 13 -8.99 1.17 9.87
N ASP A 14 -9.80 2.19 10.19
CA ASP A 14 -10.63 2.91 9.21
C ASP A 14 -9.78 3.92 8.44
N THR A 15 -8.96 3.38 7.53
CA THR A 15 -8.05 4.12 6.66
C THR A 15 -8.34 3.81 5.19
N GLU A 16 -8.16 4.80 4.32
CA GLU A 16 -8.34 4.67 2.88
C GLU A 16 -7.06 5.05 2.14
N GLN A 17 -6.74 4.37 1.05
CA GLN A 17 -5.60 4.75 0.22
C GLN A 17 -5.90 6.07 -0.47
N PHE A 18 -5.15 7.10 -0.10
CA PHE A 18 -5.27 8.45 -0.66
C PHE A 18 -4.41 8.61 -1.91
N SER A 19 -3.20 8.05 -1.91
CA SER A 19 -2.31 8.02 -3.08
C SER A 19 -1.48 6.75 -3.12
N ALA A 20 -1.34 6.18 -4.31
CA ALA A 20 -0.47 5.03 -4.56
C ALA A 20 1.03 5.37 -4.46
N PHE A 21 1.38 6.66 -4.42
CA PHE A 21 2.76 7.14 -4.30
C PHE A 21 2.84 8.30 -3.30
N GLY A 22 3.69 8.16 -2.29
CA GLY A 22 4.01 9.24 -1.35
C GLY A 22 5.29 9.98 -1.72
N SER A 23 6.02 10.44 -0.70
CA SER A 23 7.31 11.13 -0.84
C SER A 23 8.41 10.27 -1.48
N ALA A 24 8.29 8.94 -1.38
CA ALA A 24 9.15 7.97 -2.03
C ALA A 24 8.33 6.95 -2.84
N LEU A 25 8.95 6.36 -3.88
CA LEU A 25 8.32 5.33 -4.72
C LEU A 25 7.92 4.06 -3.93
N SER A 26 8.63 3.82 -2.82
CA SER A 26 8.43 2.68 -1.92
C SER A 26 7.35 2.90 -0.86
N VAL A 27 6.67 4.05 -0.85
CA VAL A 27 5.58 4.33 0.09
C VAL A 27 4.27 4.66 -0.64
N SER A 28 3.16 4.33 0.00
CA SER A 28 1.82 4.80 -0.35
C SER A 28 1.31 5.74 0.74
N GLN A 29 0.40 6.64 0.41
CA GLN A 29 -0.25 7.51 1.39
C GLN A 29 -1.65 6.99 1.70
N TYR A 30 -1.98 7.01 2.99
CA TYR A 30 -3.29 6.64 3.52
C TYR A 30 -3.89 7.82 4.28
N TYR A 31 -5.19 7.98 4.18
CA TYR A 31 -5.97 8.94 4.96
C TYR A 31 -6.74 8.17 6.04
N CYS A 32 -6.57 8.58 7.30
CA CYS A 32 -7.31 8.02 8.42
C CYS A 32 -8.58 8.84 8.67
N ARG A 33 -9.76 8.22 8.57
CA ARG A 33 -11.03 8.92 8.81
C ARG A 33 -11.27 9.29 10.28
N PRO A 34 -10.94 8.45 11.28
CA PRO A 34 -11.12 8.79 12.70
C PRO A 34 -10.36 10.04 13.16
N CYS A 35 -9.07 10.14 12.84
CA CYS A 35 -8.23 11.27 13.26
C CYS A 35 -7.98 12.32 12.16
N ARG A 36 -8.55 12.11 10.97
CA ARG A 36 -8.47 13.00 9.79
C ARG A 36 -7.05 13.39 9.40
N THR A 37 -6.14 12.43 9.46
CA THR A 37 -4.72 12.66 9.16
C THR A 37 -4.23 11.81 7.99
N VAL A 38 -3.29 12.35 7.21
CA VAL A 38 -2.60 11.62 6.14
C VAL A 38 -1.29 11.06 6.70
N PHE A 39 -0.98 9.81 6.38
CA PHE A 39 0.25 9.16 6.79
C PHE A 39 0.82 8.27 5.69
N GLU A 40 2.12 7.97 5.77
CA GLU A 40 2.81 7.14 4.79
C GLU A 40 2.97 5.71 5.29
N TRP A 41 2.75 4.75 4.38
CA TRP A 41 2.91 3.33 4.65
C TRP A 41 3.88 2.72 3.65
N MET A 42 4.89 2.01 4.16
CA MET A 42 5.92 1.39 3.34
C MET A 42 5.38 0.15 2.64
N LYS A 43 5.48 0.15 1.30
CA LYS A 43 5.20 -1.03 0.46
C LYS A 43 6.22 -2.10 0.81
N ARG A 44 5.85 -3.07 1.65
CA ARG A 44 6.72 -4.23 1.91
C ARG A 44 6.92 -4.99 0.58
N LYS A 45 8.13 -5.49 0.35
CA LYS A 45 8.50 -6.24 -0.87
C LYS A 45 7.83 -7.62 -0.98
N ASP A 46 7.09 -8.04 0.04
CA ASP A 46 6.30 -9.27 0.07
C ASP A 46 4.87 -9.00 -0.42
N ASP A 47 4.73 -8.28 -1.53
CA ASP A 47 3.56 -8.43 -2.39
C ASP A 47 4.05 -9.46 -3.41
N PRO A 48 3.64 -10.75 -3.32
CA PRO A 48 3.97 -11.70 -4.36
C PRO A 48 3.35 -11.15 -5.63
N ARG A 49 4.17 -10.48 -6.45
CA ARG A 49 3.79 -10.16 -7.81
C ARG A 49 3.30 -11.49 -8.39
N PRO A 50 2.09 -11.57 -8.96
CA PRO A 50 1.71 -12.77 -9.69
C PRO A 50 2.85 -13.03 -10.66
N SER A 51 3.48 -14.21 -10.54
CA SER A 51 4.65 -14.60 -11.29
C SER A 51 4.53 -14.09 -12.72
N ASP A 52 5.48 -13.27 -13.14
CA ASP A 52 5.73 -13.01 -14.55
C ASP A 52 5.94 -14.39 -15.20
N ASN A 53 4.86 -14.89 -15.81
CA ASN A 53 4.85 -16.14 -16.53
C ASN A 53 4.98 -15.78 -18.00
N PRO A 54 6.19 -15.78 -18.59
CA PRO A 54 6.31 -15.74 -20.03
C PRO A 54 5.92 -17.12 -20.57
N GLU A 55 4.61 -17.33 -20.79
CA GLU A 55 4.19 -18.25 -21.85
C GLU A 55 4.61 -17.62 -23.18
N GLY A 56 5.82 -17.97 -23.61
CA GLY A 56 6.38 -17.67 -24.91
C GLY A 56 7.04 -18.92 -25.45
N ALA A 57 6.26 -19.73 -26.17
CA ALA A 57 6.73 -20.82 -26.99
C ALA A 57 7.87 -20.34 -27.91
N HIS A 58 9.02 -21.02 -27.87
CA HIS A 58 9.98 -20.95 -28.96
C HIS A 58 10.72 -22.27 -29.14
N SER A 59 10.40 -22.90 -30.28
CA SER A 59 11.08 -23.98 -31.04
C SER A 59 11.17 -25.37 -30.43
#